data_AF-A0A840RY60-F1
#
_entry.id   AF-A0A840RY60-F1
#
_cell.length_a   1.000
_cell.length_b   1.000
_cell.length_c   1.000
_cell.angle_alpha   90.00
_cell.angle_beta   90.00
_cell.angle_gamma   90.00
#
_symmetry.space_group_name_H-M   'P 1'
#
loop_
_entity.id
_entity.type
_entity.pdbx_description
1 polymer ?
#
loop_
_entity_poly.entity_id
_entity_poly.type
_entity_poly.pdbx_seq_one_letter_code
_entity_poly.pdbx_strand_id
1 'polypeptide(L)'
;MPYFTKGEARAAAARSDILQKGSGSYERGLRKAMESATQWEAFDVFLSHSVRDAELIAGVTRLLEDQGLKVYVDWLVDPQLDRNAVTKETAALLRQRMRQSKSLIFVASDGASSSKWMPWELGYFDGFKPGNVAILPLLDNASEVFRGQEYLGLYPIVNRNTYTDGRPEIFVEEFGKQWSTLKRFGSGGPDWRPY
;
A
#
# COMPACT_ATOMS: atom_id res chain seq x y z
N MET A 1 -19.90 -5.12 -2.10
CA MET A 1 -19.21 -4.66 -0.87
C MET A 1 -18.57 -3.32 -1.17
N PRO A 2 -18.64 -2.33 -0.27
CA PRO A 2 -18.12 -0.99 -0.54
C PRO A 2 -16.58 -0.96 -0.59
N TYR A 3 -16.03 -0.43 -1.67
CA TYR A 3 -14.61 -0.09 -1.80
C TYR A 3 -14.28 1.22 -1.09
N PHE A 4 -12.98 1.49 -0.93
CA PHE A 4 -12.51 2.81 -0.50
C PHE A 4 -12.71 3.83 -1.61
N THR A 5 -13.10 5.04 -1.23
CA THR A 5 -13.29 6.14 -2.18
C THR A 5 -12.16 7.17 -2.11
N LYS A 6 -11.91 7.86 -3.22
CA LYS A 6 -11.01 9.00 -3.28
C LYS A 6 -11.43 10.11 -2.31
N GLY A 7 -12.74 10.32 -2.13
CA GLY A 7 -13.28 11.29 -1.15
C GLY A 7 -12.88 10.97 0.29
N GLU A 8 -12.96 9.70 0.69
CA GLU A 8 -12.54 9.25 2.02
C GLU A 8 -11.04 9.36 2.22
N ALA A 9 -10.25 9.00 1.20
CA ALA A 9 -8.80 9.19 1.24
C ALA A 9 -8.44 10.66 1.45
N ARG A 10 -9.07 11.60 0.71
CA ARG A 10 -8.85 13.05 0.92
C ARG A 10 -9.26 13.50 2.33
N ALA A 11 -10.39 13.03 2.85
CA ALA A 11 -10.83 13.36 4.21
C ALA A 11 -9.89 12.80 5.29
N ALA A 12 -9.28 11.63 5.06
CA ALA A 12 -8.25 11.08 5.94
C ALA A 12 -6.94 11.89 5.83
N ALA A 13 -6.53 12.27 4.62
CA ALA A 13 -5.34 13.08 4.38
C ALA A 13 -5.42 14.45 5.08
N ALA A 14 -6.57 15.11 5.03
CA ALA A 14 -6.81 16.42 5.67
C ALA A 14 -6.69 16.38 7.20
N ARG A 15 -6.86 15.20 7.82
CA ARG A 15 -6.69 14.98 9.27
C ARG A 15 -5.29 14.49 9.65
N SER A 16 -4.41 14.31 8.66
CA SER A 16 -3.05 13.78 8.83
C SER A 16 -2.00 14.89 8.67
N ASP A 17 -0.84 14.71 9.30
CA ASP A 17 0.33 15.56 9.12
C ASP A 17 1.30 15.03 8.05
N ILE A 18 0.92 13.97 7.34
CA ILE A 18 1.76 13.19 6.42
C ILE A 18 2.30 14.05 5.27
N LEU A 19 1.44 14.88 4.66
CA LEU A 19 1.85 15.75 3.55
C LEU A 19 2.86 16.82 3.96
N GLN A 20 2.91 17.22 5.25
CA GLN A 20 3.88 18.18 5.74
C GLN A 20 5.29 17.56 5.90
N LYS A 21 5.35 16.26 6.22
CA LYS A 21 6.61 15.51 6.46
C LYS A 21 7.42 15.22 5.19
N GLY A 22 6.78 15.14 4.02
CA GLY A 22 7.43 14.80 2.75
C GLY A 22 8.29 15.89 2.09
N SER A 23 8.47 17.05 2.72
CA SER A 23 9.12 18.24 2.13
C SER A 23 10.65 18.35 2.36
N GLY A 24 11.32 17.26 2.74
CA GLY A 24 12.75 17.26 3.10
C GLY A 24 13.73 17.38 1.93
N SER A 25 14.89 18.04 2.15
CA SER A 25 15.89 18.30 1.10
C SER A 25 16.70 17.06 0.68
N TYR A 26 16.79 16.81 -0.63
CA TYR A 26 17.32 15.60 -1.28
C TYR A 26 18.72 15.14 -0.81
N GLU A 27 19.70 16.04 -0.66
CA GLU A 27 21.09 15.65 -0.34
C GLU A 27 21.30 15.17 1.10
N ARG A 28 20.49 15.66 2.05
CA ARG A 28 20.54 15.18 3.44
C ARG A 28 19.81 13.85 3.61
N GLY A 29 18.86 13.54 2.72
CA GLY A 29 18.08 12.29 2.72
C GLY A 29 18.91 11.07 2.34
N LEU A 30 19.76 11.16 1.31
CA LEU A 30 20.52 10.02 0.79
C LEU A 30 21.51 9.43 1.80
N ARG A 31 22.28 10.29 2.47
CA ARG A 31 23.23 9.85 3.49
C ARG A 31 22.51 9.30 4.72
N LYS A 32 21.41 9.95 5.15
CA LYS A 32 20.59 9.48 6.27
C LYS A 32 19.86 8.17 5.98
N ALA A 33 19.45 7.91 4.74
CA ALA A 33 18.79 6.67 4.35
C ALA A 33 19.76 5.49 4.25
N MET A 34 21.01 5.74 3.83
CA MET A 34 22.08 4.75 3.89
C MET A 34 22.53 4.46 5.33
N GLU A 35 22.56 5.49 6.20
CA GLU A 35 22.85 5.36 7.64
C GLU A 35 21.67 4.77 8.45
N SER A 36 20.42 5.00 8.03
CA SER A 36 19.22 4.42 8.67
C SER A 36 18.88 3.02 8.16
N ALA A 37 19.36 2.63 6.97
CA ALA A 37 19.26 1.26 6.47
C ALA A 37 19.84 0.21 7.44
N THR A 38 20.76 0.61 8.32
CA THR A 38 21.36 -0.23 9.36
C THR A 38 20.56 -0.33 10.66
N GLN A 39 19.57 0.56 10.91
CA GLN A 39 18.62 0.44 12.03
C GLN A 39 17.27 0.00 11.49
N TRP A 40 16.92 -1.26 11.76
CA TRP A 40 15.81 -1.96 11.13
C TRP A 40 14.46 -1.37 11.54
N GLU A 41 13.87 -0.52 10.71
CA GLU A 41 12.41 -0.34 10.73
C GLU A 41 11.79 -1.44 9.87
N ALA A 42 11.26 -2.47 10.55
CA ALA A 42 10.35 -3.42 9.93
C ALA A 42 9.00 -2.73 9.70
N PHE A 43 8.48 -2.86 8.49
CA PHE A 43 7.17 -2.35 8.11
C PHE A 43 6.17 -3.51 8.06
N ASP A 44 4.91 -3.22 8.33
CA ASP A 44 3.85 -4.18 8.09
C ASP A 44 3.51 -4.17 6.60
N VAL A 45 3.25 -2.98 6.04
CA VAL A 45 2.80 -2.84 4.65
C VAL A 45 3.83 -2.08 3.80
N PHE A 46 4.21 -2.63 2.65
CA PHE A 46 4.75 -1.87 1.53
C PHE A 46 3.58 -1.31 0.71
N LEU A 47 3.39 0.01 0.69
CA LEU A 47 2.30 0.62 -0.06
C LEU A 47 2.75 0.93 -1.49
N SER A 48 2.44 0.06 -2.45
CA SER A 48 2.73 0.29 -3.86
C SER A 48 1.71 1.27 -4.43
N HIS A 49 2.20 2.37 -5.00
CA HIS A 49 1.36 3.49 -5.41
C HIS A 49 1.98 4.33 -6.53
N SER A 50 1.13 5.12 -7.20
CA SER A 50 1.56 6.12 -8.17
C SER A 50 1.95 7.41 -7.44
N VAL A 51 3.12 7.96 -7.80
CA VAL A 51 3.61 9.25 -7.28
C VAL A 51 2.65 10.40 -7.58
N ARG A 52 1.84 10.28 -8.64
CA ARG A 52 0.85 11.30 -9.02
C ARG A 52 -0.32 11.40 -8.05
N ASP A 53 -0.51 10.40 -7.19
CA ASP A 53 -1.64 10.28 -6.28
C ASP A 53 -1.26 10.64 -4.83
N ALA A 54 -0.19 11.40 -4.60
CA ALA A 54 0.39 11.64 -3.27
C ALA A 54 -0.62 12.04 -2.17
N GLU A 55 -1.60 12.90 -2.49
CA GLU A 55 -2.67 13.28 -1.56
C GLU A 55 -3.54 12.07 -1.16
N LEU A 56 -3.98 11.28 -2.14
CA LEU A 56 -4.77 10.08 -1.91
C LEU A 56 -3.98 9.04 -1.11
N ILE A 57 -2.69 8.92 -1.40
CA ILE A 57 -1.78 7.99 -0.73
C ILE A 57 -1.54 8.40 0.73
N ALA A 58 -1.43 9.69 1.04
CA ALA A 58 -1.41 10.15 2.42
C ALA A 58 -2.68 9.73 3.17
N GLY A 59 -3.83 9.83 2.52
CA GLY A 59 -5.11 9.36 3.05
C GLY A 59 -5.16 7.85 3.32
N VAL A 60 -4.76 7.05 2.32
CA VAL A 60 -4.69 5.58 2.44
C VAL A 60 -3.72 5.18 3.54
N THR A 61 -2.54 5.82 3.60
CA THR A 61 -1.54 5.59 4.65
C THR A 61 -2.15 5.81 6.02
N ARG A 62 -2.85 6.93 6.22
CA ARG A 62 -3.53 7.22 7.48
C ARG A 62 -4.57 6.16 7.85
N LEU A 63 -5.36 5.70 6.88
CA LEU A 63 -6.38 4.67 7.10
C LEU A 63 -5.76 3.33 7.53
N LEU A 64 -4.62 2.96 6.97
CA LEU A 64 -3.88 1.77 7.36
C LEU A 64 -3.23 1.93 8.75
N GLU A 65 -2.67 3.11 9.05
CA GLU A 65 -2.13 3.43 10.38
C GLU A 65 -3.20 3.43 11.47
N ASP A 66 -4.43 3.86 11.17
CA ASP A 66 -5.57 3.78 12.08
C ASP A 66 -5.93 2.31 12.42
N GLN A 67 -5.53 1.33 11.59
CA GLN A 67 -5.62 -0.10 11.89
C GLN A 67 -4.44 -0.64 12.73
N GLY A 68 -3.49 0.24 13.07
CA GLY A 68 -2.27 -0.07 13.81
C GLY A 68 -1.16 -0.68 12.97
N LEU A 69 -1.16 -0.47 11.64
CA LEU A 69 -0.13 -0.96 10.73
C LEU A 69 0.97 0.08 10.52
N LYS A 70 2.23 -0.37 10.49
CA LYS A 70 3.37 0.45 10.05
C LYS A 70 3.50 0.41 8.54
N VAL A 71 3.33 1.55 7.87
CA VAL A 71 3.27 1.63 6.42
C VAL A 71 4.54 2.25 5.85
N TYR A 72 5.18 1.56 4.92
CA TYR A 72 6.24 2.13 4.10
C TYR A 72 5.65 2.88 2.92
N VAL A 73 6.05 4.15 2.79
CA VAL A 73 5.79 5.01 1.64
C VAL A 73 7.13 5.65 1.26
N ASP A 74 7.53 5.47 0.01
CA ASP A 74 8.85 5.87 -0.48
C ASP A 74 9.16 7.35 -0.27
N TRP A 75 8.28 8.28 -0.63
CA TRP A 75 8.56 9.71 -0.49
C TRP A 75 8.51 10.21 0.97
N LEU A 76 7.97 9.41 1.89
CA LEU A 76 8.02 9.69 3.33
C LEU A 76 9.32 9.17 3.97
N VAL A 77 9.67 7.92 3.65
CA VAL A 77 10.77 7.21 4.29
C VAL A 77 12.10 7.48 3.58
N ASP A 78 12.05 7.61 2.26
CA ASP A 78 13.18 7.80 1.35
C ASP A 78 12.94 9.00 0.41
N PRO A 79 12.81 10.24 0.92
CA PRO A 79 12.51 11.44 0.11
C PRO A 79 13.57 11.74 -0.97
N GLN A 80 14.77 11.18 -0.83
CA GLN A 80 15.82 11.24 -1.85
C GLN A 80 15.55 10.38 -3.09
N LEU A 81 14.55 9.49 -3.05
CA LEU A 81 14.28 8.52 -4.11
C LEU A 81 13.62 9.23 -5.30
N ASP A 82 14.38 9.40 -6.39
CA ASP A 82 13.78 9.86 -7.65
C ASP A 82 13.11 8.69 -8.38
N ARG A 83 11.78 8.60 -8.25
CA ARG A 83 10.97 7.58 -8.95
C ARG A 83 10.79 7.86 -10.44
N ASN A 84 11.15 9.03 -10.96
CA ASN A 84 11.16 9.27 -12.41
C ASN A 84 12.38 8.60 -13.05
N ALA A 85 13.45 8.37 -12.27
CA ALA A 85 14.66 7.72 -12.71
C ALA A 85 14.62 6.21 -12.40
N VAL A 86 14.45 5.39 -13.44
CA VAL A 86 14.57 3.92 -13.34
C VAL A 86 16.04 3.52 -13.32
N THR A 87 16.67 3.63 -12.15
CA THR A 87 18.08 3.27 -11.94
C THR A 87 18.22 1.96 -11.15
N LYS A 88 19.40 1.36 -11.23
CA LYS A 88 19.74 0.14 -10.49
C LYS A 88 19.71 0.39 -8.98
N GLU A 89 20.10 1.58 -8.55
CA GLU A 89 20.18 2.02 -7.17
C GLU A 89 18.77 2.19 -6.59
N THR A 90 17.87 2.86 -7.31
CA THR A 90 16.45 2.99 -6.95
C THR A 90 15.79 1.61 -6.82
N ALA A 91 16.02 0.72 -7.78
CA ALA A 91 15.51 -0.65 -7.73
C ALA A 91 16.11 -1.43 -6.54
N ALA A 92 17.40 -1.26 -6.23
CA ALA A 92 18.04 -1.92 -5.11
C ALA A 92 17.44 -1.49 -3.76
N LEU A 93 17.20 -0.19 -3.58
CA LEU A 93 16.55 0.34 -2.38
C LEU A 93 15.12 -0.19 -2.24
N LEU A 94 14.31 -0.14 -3.29
CA LEU A 94 12.94 -0.67 -3.26
C LEU A 94 12.90 -2.15 -2.90
N ARG A 95 13.82 -2.98 -3.45
CA ARG A 95 13.93 -4.40 -3.03
C ARG A 95 14.26 -4.55 -1.55
N GLN A 96 15.13 -3.70 -1.00
CA GLN A 96 15.45 -3.72 0.42
C GLN A 96 14.21 -3.37 1.26
N ARG A 97 13.47 -2.32 0.87
CA ARG A 97 12.26 -1.88 1.58
C ARG A 97 11.15 -2.93 1.49
N MET A 98 10.94 -3.55 0.33
CA MET A 98 10.05 -4.71 0.18
C MET A 98 10.45 -5.89 1.08
N ARG A 99 11.76 -6.14 1.27
CA ARG A 99 12.23 -7.18 2.21
C ARG A 99 11.94 -6.84 3.67
N GLN A 100 11.96 -5.55 4.02
CA GLN A 100 11.63 -5.04 5.36
C GLN A 100 10.12 -4.99 5.63
N SER A 101 9.28 -5.04 4.60
CA SER A 101 7.81 -5.07 4.72
C SER A 101 7.27 -6.49 4.80
N LYS A 102 6.20 -6.71 5.57
CA LYS A 102 5.58 -8.03 5.75
C LYS A 102 4.59 -8.38 4.64
N SER A 103 3.84 -7.41 4.15
CA SER A 103 2.91 -7.53 3.03
C SER A 103 3.07 -6.39 2.03
N LEU A 104 2.47 -6.53 0.85
CA LEU A 104 2.30 -5.46 -0.13
C LEU A 104 0.81 -5.16 -0.31
N ILE A 105 0.47 -3.87 -0.29
CA ILE A 105 -0.84 -3.39 -0.71
C ILE A 105 -0.63 -2.54 -1.96
N PHE A 106 -1.25 -2.96 -3.06
CA PHE A 106 -1.25 -2.26 -4.33
C PHE A 106 -2.45 -1.33 -4.40
N VAL A 107 -2.24 -0.01 -4.40
CA VAL A 107 -3.34 0.96 -4.52
C VAL A 107 -3.72 1.09 -6.00
N ALA A 108 -4.86 0.53 -6.36
CA ALA A 108 -5.37 0.60 -7.72
C ALA A 108 -6.21 1.87 -7.91
N SER A 109 -5.53 2.94 -8.29
CA SER A 109 -6.07 4.24 -8.71
C SER A 109 -5.92 4.44 -10.22
N ASP A 110 -6.48 5.53 -10.77
CA ASP A 110 -6.28 5.91 -12.17
C ASP A 110 -4.79 6.07 -12.52
N GLY A 111 -4.02 6.67 -11.60
CA GLY A 111 -2.59 6.88 -11.77
C GLY A 111 -1.76 5.59 -11.78
N ALA A 112 -2.24 4.51 -11.14
CA ALA A 112 -1.52 3.24 -11.03
C ALA A 112 -1.20 2.62 -12.39
N SER A 113 -2.13 2.73 -13.36
CA SER A 113 -1.97 2.22 -14.72
C SER A 113 -0.78 2.84 -15.48
N SER A 114 -0.39 4.06 -15.12
CA SER A 114 0.70 4.79 -15.76
C SER A 114 2.07 4.60 -15.10
N SER A 115 2.11 3.91 -13.95
CA SER A 115 3.35 3.71 -13.20
C SER A 115 4.17 2.54 -13.75
N LYS A 116 5.43 2.80 -14.10
CA LYS A 116 6.39 1.76 -14.49
C LYS A 116 6.83 0.89 -13.32
N TRP A 117 6.79 1.43 -12.10
CA TRP A 117 7.28 0.75 -10.90
C TRP A 117 6.27 -0.23 -10.32
N MET A 118 4.99 0.14 -10.29
CA MET A 118 3.99 -0.65 -9.56
C MET A 118 3.84 -2.10 -10.06
N PRO A 119 3.80 -2.39 -11.37
CA PRO A 119 3.78 -3.77 -11.85
C PRO A 119 5.07 -4.55 -11.50
N TRP A 120 6.22 -3.87 -11.49
CA TRP A 120 7.49 -4.48 -11.11
C TRP A 120 7.58 -4.76 -9.62
N GLU A 121 7.15 -3.82 -8.77
CA GLU A 121 7.03 -3.98 -7.32
C GLU A 121 6.11 -5.15 -6.99
N LEU A 122 4.95 -5.22 -7.66
CA LEU A 122 3.99 -6.31 -7.52
C LEU A 122 4.62 -7.67 -7.83
N GLY A 123 5.21 -7.82 -9.01
CA GLY A 123 5.80 -9.10 -9.43
C GLY A 123 7.00 -9.52 -8.58
N TYR A 124 7.87 -8.58 -8.20
CA TYR A 124 9.01 -8.88 -7.32
C TYR A 124 8.54 -9.31 -5.93
N PHE A 125 7.56 -8.59 -5.34
CA PHE A 125 7.08 -8.90 -4.00
C PHE A 125 6.34 -10.23 -3.97
N ASP A 126 5.46 -10.49 -4.95
CA ASP A 126 4.73 -11.75 -5.05
C ASP A 126 5.67 -12.95 -5.20
N GLY A 127 6.70 -12.84 -6.04
CA GLY A 127 7.74 -13.87 -6.16
C GLY A 127 8.57 -14.07 -4.90
N PHE A 128 8.71 -13.04 -4.04
CA PHE A 128 9.49 -13.11 -2.80
C PHE A 128 8.68 -13.55 -1.58
N LYS A 129 7.42 -13.11 -1.48
CA LYS A 129 6.48 -13.38 -0.39
C LYS A 129 5.09 -13.69 -0.96
N PRO A 130 4.91 -14.87 -1.59
CA PRO A 130 3.65 -15.24 -2.21
C PRO A 130 2.52 -15.27 -1.17
N GLY A 131 1.34 -14.83 -1.57
CA GLY A 131 0.15 -14.80 -0.70
C GLY A 131 0.07 -13.61 0.26
N ASN A 132 1.08 -12.73 0.27
CA ASN A 132 1.10 -11.49 1.08
C ASN A 132 0.95 -10.24 0.21
N VAL A 133 0.19 -10.35 -0.88
CA VAL A 133 -0.15 -9.25 -1.80
C VAL A 133 -1.67 -9.08 -1.85
N ALA A 134 -2.13 -7.84 -1.72
CA ALA A 134 -3.54 -7.49 -1.86
C ALA A 134 -3.72 -6.21 -2.67
N ILE A 135 -4.87 -6.10 -3.34
CA ILE A 135 -5.23 -4.93 -4.14
C ILE A 135 -6.19 -4.06 -3.33
N LEU A 136 -5.93 -2.77 -3.24
CA LEU A 136 -6.83 -1.77 -2.67
C LEU A 136 -7.37 -0.90 -3.81
N PRO A 137 -8.57 -1.19 -4.33
CA PRO A 137 -9.27 -0.32 -5.26
C PRO A 137 -9.59 1.03 -4.61
N LEU A 138 -9.20 2.11 -5.28
CA LEU A 138 -9.53 3.47 -4.85
C LEU A 138 -10.35 4.17 -5.93
N LEU A 139 -11.67 4.15 -5.73
CA LEU A 139 -12.66 4.56 -6.73
C LEU A 139 -13.28 5.92 -6.40
N ASP A 140 -14.03 6.52 -7.33
CA ASP A 140 -14.77 7.74 -7.01
C ASP A 140 -16.00 7.43 -6.14
N ASN A 141 -16.66 6.28 -6.39
CA ASN A 141 -17.83 5.82 -5.64
C ASN A 141 -17.61 4.43 -5.04
N ALA A 142 -18.12 4.20 -3.82
CA ALA A 142 -17.89 2.95 -3.09
C ALA A 142 -18.50 1.70 -3.75
N SER A 143 -19.59 1.88 -4.51
CA SER A 143 -20.30 0.79 -5.21
C SER A 143 -19.92 0.66 -6.68
N GLU A 144 -18.90 1.41 -7.12
CA GLU A 144 -18.42 1.35 -8.50
C GLU A 144 -17.74 0.02 -8.80
N VAL A 145 -17.86 -0.44 -10.04
CA VAL A 145 -17.20 -1.66 -10.49
C VAL A 145 -15.72 -1.38 -10.65
N PHE A 146 -14.88 -2.04 -9.86
CA PHE A 146 -13.44 -1.99 -10.02
C PHE A 146 -13.02 -2.63 -11.35
N ARG A 147 -12.62 -1.80 -12.32
CA ARG A 147 -12.05 -2.23 -13.61
C ARG A 147 -10.53 -2.06 -13.57
N GLY A 148 -9.85 -2.91 -12.81
CA GLY A 148 -8.39 -2.96 -12.75
C GLY A 148 -7.76 -3.58 -14.01
N GLN A 149 -6.42 -3.66 -14.02
CA GLN A 149 -5.70 -4.46 -15.01
C GLN A 149 -5.98 -5.95 -14.78
N GLU A 150 -6.08 -6.74 -15.84
CA GLU A 150 -6.51 -8.15 -15.77
C GLU A 150 -5.69 -8.99 -14.77
N TYR A 151 -4.38 -8.79 -14.74
CA TYR A 151 -3.49 -9.51 -13.81
C TYR A 151 -3.74 -9.18 -12.33
N LEU A 152 -4.39 -8.05 -12.00
CA LEU A 152 -4.74 -7.72 -10.62
C LEU A 152 -5.80 -8.68 -10.06
N GLY A 153 -6.57 -9.34 -10.93
CA GLY A 153 -7.56 -10.34 -10.55
C GLY A 153 -6.97 -11.61 -9.93
N LEU A 154 -5.65 -11.78 -9.97
CA LEU A 154 -4.94 -12.88 -9.28
C LEU A 154 -4.90 -12.71 -7.76
N TYR A 155 -5.14 -11.49 -7.26
CA TYR A 155 -4.88 -11.13 -5.88
C TYR A 155 -6.18 -10.81 -5.13
N PRO A 156 -6.24 -11.08 -3.82
CA PRO A 156 -7.38 -10.73 -2.99
C PRO A 156 -7.54 -9.19 -2.90
N ILE A 157 -8.77 -8.76 -2.65
CA ILE A 157 -9.16 -7.35 -2.66
C ILE A 157 -9.38 -6.85 -1.23
N VAL A 158 -8.80 -5.69 -0.91
CA VAL A 158 -9.10 -4.93 0.31
C VAL A 158 -10.44 -4.22 0.13
N ASN A 159 -11.38 -4.49 1.01
CA ASN A 159 -12.69 -3.86 1.00
C ASN A 159 -13.21 -3.63 2.42
N ARG A 160 -14.38 -3.01 2.53
CA ARG A 160 -15.05 -2.78 3.81
C ARG A 160 -16.32 -3.59 3.87
N ASN A 161 -16.55 -4.20 5.03
CA ASN A 161 -17.79 -4.89 5.31
C ASN A 161 -18.10 -4.84 6.81
N THR A 162 -19.22 -5.41 7.23
CA THR A 162 -19.58 -5.57 8.63
C THR A 162 -19.60 -7.04 9.00
N TYR A 163 -19.18 -7.36 10.21
CA TYR A 163 -19.49 -8.66 10.82
C TYR A 163 -21.02 -8.84 10.91
N THR A 164 -21.46 -10.08 11.18
CA THR A 164 -22.88 -10.41 11.36
C THR A 164 -23.53 -9.66 12.52
N ASP A 165 -22.75 -9.20 13.49
CA ASP A 165 -23.19 -8.37 14.62
C ASP A 165 -23.23 -6.85 14.30
N GLY A 166 -22.95 -6.46 13.06
CA GLY A 166 -23.00 -5.07 12.60
C GLY A 166 -21.71 -4.26 12.85
N ARG A 167 -20.69 -4.84 13.49
CA ARG A 167 -19.40 -4.12 13.67
C ARG A 167 -18.68 -3.96 12.32
N PRO A 168 -18.23 -2.74 11.96
CA PRO A 168 -17.47 -2.51 10.73
C PRO A 168 -16.06 -3.09 10.85
N GLU A 169 -15.54 -3.58 9.73
CA GLU A 169 -14.19 -4.14 9.61
C GLU A 169 -13.67 -3.93 8.18
N ILE A 170 -12.34 -3.93 8.05
CA ILE A 170 -11.68 -3.92 6.75
C ILE A 170 -11.17 -5.34 6.47
N PHE A 171 -11.66 -5.93 5.39
CA PHE A 171 -11.31 -7.29 5.00
C PHE A 171 -10.36 -7.29 3.81
N VAL A 172 -9.65 -8.40 3.68
CA VAL A 172 -8.89 -8.79 2.49
C VAL A 172 -9.51 -10.09 2.00
N GLU A 173 -10.12 -10.07 0.82
CA GLU A 173 -11.03 -11.13 0.37
C GLU A 173 -10.68 -11.65 -1.02
N GLU A 174 -10.63 -12.97 -1.14
CA GLU A 174 -10.72 -13.71 -2.40
C GLU A 174 -12.15 -14.27 -2.48
N PHE A 175 -13.04 -13.50 -3.10
CA PHE A 175 -14.49 -13.73 -3.09
C PHE A 175 -14.87 -15.18 -3.41
N GLY A 176 -15.70 -15.77 -2.53
CA GLY A 176 -16.18 -17.14 -2.69
C GLY A 176 -15.16 -18.23 -2.31
N LYS A 177 -13.96 -17.86 -1.85
CA LYS A 177 -12.92 -18.80 -1.45
C LYS A 177 -12.43 -18.57 -0.02
N GLN A 178 -11.90 -17.39 0.29
CA GLN A 178 -11.32 -17.11 1.60
C GLN A 178 -11.24 -15.61 1.93
N TRP A 179 -11.11 -15.29 3.21
CA TRP A 179 -11.01 -13.93 3.72
C TRP A 179 -10.07 -13.82 4.93
N SER A 180 -9.58 -12.61 5.18
CA SER A 180 -8.75 -12.20 6.31
C SER A 180 -9.16 -10.79 6.74
N THR A 181 -8.79 -10.35 7.95
CA THR A 181 -8.82 -8.91 8.27
C THR A 181 -7.58 -8.21 7.72
N LEU A 182 -7.71 -6.91 7.40
CA LEU A 182 -6.59 -6.10 6.93
C LEU A 182 -5.43 -6.09 7.92
N LYS A 183 -5.71 -6.06 9.22
CA LYS A 183 -4.70 -6.08 10.27
C LYS A 183 -3.87 -7.38 10.27
N ARG A 184 -4.55 -8.53 10.13
CA ARG A 184 -3.87 -9.85 10.07
C ARG A 184 -3.04 -9.98 8.79
N PHE A 185 -3.63 -9.61 7.66
CA PHE A 185 -2.95 -9.61 6.37
C PHE A 185 -1.70 -8.70 6.39
N GLY A 186 -1.87 -7.44 6.80
CA GLY A 186 -0.81 -6.44 6.85
C GLY A 186 0.36 -6.84 7.75
N SER A 187 0.08 -7.53 8.86
CA SER A 187 1.12 -8.03 9.77
C SER A 187 1.85 -9.29 9.28
N GLY A 188 1.62 -9.72 8.03
CA GLY A 188 2.31 -10.85 7.38
C GLY A 188 1.78 -12.23 7.76
N GLY A 189 0.63 -12.29 8.42
CA GLY A 189 -0.01 -13.53 8.87
C GLY A 189 -1.52 -13.46 8.64
N PRO A 190 -1.99 -13.54 7.37
CA PRO A 190 -3.38 -13.31 7.02
C PRO A 190 -4.40 -14.19 7.75
N ASP A 191 -4.05 -15.36 8.31
CA ASP A 191 -5.03 -16.24 8.98
C ASP A 191 -6.28 -16.46 8.12
N TRP A 192 -6.08 -16.99 6.90
CA TRP A 192 -7.13 -17.14 5.90
C TRP A 192 -8.26 -18.04 6.41
N ARG A 193 -9.49 -17.53 6.32
CA ARG A 193 -10.71 -18.23 6.69
C ARG A 193 -11.56 -18.53 5.47
N PRO A 194 -12.12 -19.74 5.33
CA PRO A 194 -13.08 -20.03 4.28
C PRO A 194 -14.40 -19.27 4.49
N TYR A 195 -15.18 -19.15 3.42
CA TYR A 195 -16.58 -18.70 3.49
C TYR A 195 -17.51 -19.81 3.97
#